data_AF-A0AAT9IVD4-F1
#
_entry.id   AF-A0AAT9IVD4-F1
#
_cell.length_a   1.000
_cell.length_b   1.000
_cell.length_c   1.000
_cell.angle_alpha   90.00
_cell.angle_beta   90.00
_cell.angle_gamma   90.00
#
_symmetry.space_group_name_H-M   'P 1'
#
loop_
_entity.id
_entity.type
_entity.pdbx_description
1 polymer ?
#
loop_
_entity_poly.entity_id
_entity_poly.type
_entity_poly.pdbx_seq_one_letter_code
_entity_poly.pdbx_strand_id
1 'polypeptide(L)' 'MNAISTAYQGIVSASNRFDKAASSTVKNASDGKDILSDLVEQIDSRTAFEANISVFKTADAMLGKLLDIKT' A
#
# COMPACT_ATOMS: atom_id res chain seq x y z
N MET A 1 -11.70 5.42 -15.70
CA MET A 1 -10.87 4.80 -14.65
C MET A 1 -10.84 5.75 -13.46
N ASN A 2 -11.48 5.39 -12.35
CA ASN A 2 -11.61 6.27 -11.19
C ASN A 2 -10.36 6.11 -10.33
N ALA A 3 -9.51 7.15 -10.21
CA ALA A 3 -8.23 7.09 -9.52
C ALA A 3 -8.36 6.57 -8.07
N ILE A 4 -9.50 6.84 -7.43
CA ILE A 4 -9.88 6.35 -6.11
C ILE A 4 -10.02 4.82 -6.09
N SER A 5 -10.66 4.24 -7.12
CA SER A 5 -10.82 2.78 -7.25
C SER A 5 -9.48 2.10 -7.48
N THR A 6 -8.61 2.68 -8.31
CA THR A 6 -7.24 2.16 -8.54
C THR A 6 -6.38 2.26 -7.29
N ALA A 7 -6.43 3.39 -6.57
CA ALA A 7 -5.72 3.56 -5.30
C ALA A 7 -6.22 2.56 -4.24
N TYR A 8 -7.53 2.34 -4.14
CA TYR A 8 -8.11 1.37 -3.23
C TYR A 8 -7.65 -0.07 -3.53
N GLN A 9 -7.66 -0.48 -4.80
CA GLN A 9 -7.13 -1.79 -5.20
C GLN A 9 -5.62 -1.92 -4.92
N GLY A 10 -4.87 -0.85 -5.14
CA GLY A 10 -3.45 -0.76 -4.78
C GLY A 10 -3.21 -0.97 -3.29
N ILE A 11 -3.97 -0.28 -2.44
CA ILE A 11 -3.95 -0.41 -0.97
C ILE A 11 -4.22 -1.87 -0.55
N VAL A 12 -5.30 -2.48 -1.03
CA VAL A 12 -5.66 -3.86 -0.67
C VAL A 12 -4.58 -4.85 -1.11
N SER A 13 -4.04 -4.68 -2.32
CA SER A 13 -2.97 -5.54 -2.82
C SER A 13 -1.67 -5.41 -2.01
N ALA A 14 -1.32 -4.18 -1.61
CA ALA A 14 -0.14 -3.91 -0.78
C ALA A 14 -0.30 -4.49 0.62
N SER A 15 -1.50 -4.39 1.23
CA SER A 15 -1.80 -5.01 2.51
C SER A 15 -1.66 -6.54 2.47
N ASN A 16 -2.17 -7.19 1.43
CA ASN A 16 -2.03 -8.64 1.27
C ASN A 16 -0.57 -9.07 1.08
N ARG A 17 0.22 -8.29 0.34
CA ARG A 17 1.66 -8.54 0.17
C ARG A 17 2.43 -8.35 1.47
N PHE A 18 2.11 -7.31 2.24
CA PHE A 18 2.71 -7.06 3.55
C PHE A 18 2.46 -8.21 4.54
N ASP A 19 1.22 -8.71 4.63
CA ASP A 19 0.86 -9.81 5.53
C ASP A 19 1.59 -11.11 5.16
N LYS A 20 1.65 -11.40 3.86
CA LYS A 20 2.40 -12.56 3.33
C LYS A 20 3.90 -12.43 3.57
N ALA A 21 4.47 -11.24 3.39
CA ALA A 21 5.87 -10.98 3.67
C ALA A 21 6.17 -11.16 5.16
N ALA A 22 5.35 -10.59 6.05
CA ALA A 22 5.50 -10.74 7.51
C ALA A 22 5.43 -12.21 7.96
N SER A 23 4.48 -12.99 7.42
CA SER A 23 4.39 -14.43 7.70
C SER A 23 5.62 -15.19 7.18
N SER A 24 6.13 -14.81 6.02
CA SER A 24 7.34 -15.41 5.43
C SER A 24 8.59 -15.06 6.22
N THR A 25 8.73 -13.83 6.71
CA THR A 25 9.83 -13.40 7.60
C THR A 25 9.88 -14.26 8.86
N VAL A 26 8.74 -14.49 9.53
CA VAL A 26 8.70 -15.32 10.75
C VAL A 26 9.10 -16.77 10.44
N LYS A 27 8.63 -17.30 9.31
CA LYS A 27 8.95 -18.66 8.88
C LYS A 27 10.44 -18.81 8.51
N ASN A 28 10.99 -17.87 7.76
CA ASN A 28 12.38 -17.86 7.32
C ASN A 28 13.36 -17.56 8.46
N ALA A 29 12.96 -16.74 9.45
CA ALA A 29 13.70 -16.53 10.69
C ALA A 29 13.81 -17.81 11.52
N SER A 30 12.79 -18.68 11.49
CA SER A 30 12.83 -19.99 12.15
C SER A 30 13.69 -21.02 11.38
N ASP A 31 13.79 -20.89 10.06
CA ASP A 31 14.54 -21.82 9.18
C ASP A 31 15.98 -21.35 8.89
N GLY A 32 16.43 -20.21 9.43
CA GLY A 32 17.77 -19.66 9.22
C GLY A 32 18.04 -19.19 7.77
N LYS A 33 16.98 -18.92 7.00
CA LYS A 33 17.06 -18.43 5.61
C LYS A 33 17.11 -16.91 5.56
N ASP A 34 17.48 -16.39 4.38
CA ASP A 34 17.74 -14.97 4.11
C ASP A 34 16.57 -14.05 4.48
N ILE A 35 16.63 -13.52 5.70
CA ILE A 35 15.64 -12.62 6.31
C ILE A 35 15.72 -11.22 5.67
N LEU A 36 16.86 -10.87 5.05
CA LEU A 36 17.08 -9.53 4.48
C LEU A 36 16.21 -9.31 3.24
N SER A 37 16.07 -10.32 2.39
CA SER A 37 15.20 -10.25 1.21
C SER A 37 13.73 -10.06 1.59
N ASP A 38 13.25 -10.75 2.63
CA ASP A 38 11.88 -10.58 3.12
C ASP A 38 11.63 -9.20 3.73
N LEU A 39 12.64 -8.65 4.42
CA LEU A 39 12.55 -7.31 5.01
C LEU A 39 12.41 -6.23 3.93
N VAL A 40 13.16 -6.36 2.83
CA VAL A 40 13.04 -5.45 1.68
C VAL A 40 11.66 -5.56 1.05
N GLU A 41 11.12 -6.77 0.88
CA GLU A 41 9.76 -6.95 0.34
C GLU A 41 8.68 -6.34 1.26
N GLN A 42 8.91 -6.37 2.58
CA GLN A 42 8.06 -5.71 3.55
C GLN A 42 8.14 -4.17 3.46
N ILE A 43 9.34 -3.62 3.25
CA ILE A 43 9.56 -2.17 3.04
C ILE A 43 8.88 -1.72 1.74
N ASP A 44 9.08 -2.43 0.64
CA ASP A 44 8.45 -2.11 -0.64
C ASP A 44 6.92 -2.13 -0.54
N SER A 45 6.37 -3.13 0.15
CA SER A 45 4.93 -3.22 0.38
C SER A 45 4.41 -2.02 1.18
N ARG A 46 5.17 -1.57 2.18
CA ARG A 46 4.85 -0.37 2.96
C ARG A 46 4.90 0.91 2.11
N THR A 47 5.96 1.09 1.32
CA THR A 47 6.09 2.26 0.44
C THR A 47 4.97 2.29 -0.61
N ALA A 48 4.61 1.14 -1.18
CA ALA A 48 3.48 1.04 -2.10
C ALA A 48 2.16 1.41 -1.44
N PHE A 49 1.95 1.04 -0.18
CA PHE A 49 0.77 1.43 0.59
C PHE A 49 0.71 2.95 0.83
N GLU A 50 1.83 3.55 1.26
CA GLU A 50 1.95 5.00 1.49
C GLU A 50 1.72 5.82 0.21
N ALA A 51 2.25 5.35 -0.93
CA ALA A 51 2.03 5.97 -2.23
C ALA A 51 0.54 5.95 -2.63
N ASN A 52 -0.13 4.80 -2.50
CA ASN A 52 -1.54 4.69 -2.86
C ASN A 52 -2.45 5.52 -1.93
N ILE A 53 -2.15 5.61 -0.63
CA ILE A 53 -2.86 6.50 0.30
C ILE A 53 -2.71 7.97 -0.10
N SER A 54 -1.51 8.37 -0.51
CA SER A 54 -1.24 9.74 -0.93
C SER A 54 -2.07 10.11 -2.17
N VAL A 55 -2.13 9.22 -3.16
CA VAL A 55 -3.00 9.37 -4.35
C VAL A 55 -4.47 9.46 -3.97
N PHE A 56 -4.94 8.62 -3.04
CA PHE A 56 -6.31 8.67 -2.54
C PHE A 56 -6.64 10.04 -1.91
N LYS A 57 -5.78 10.53 -1.02
CA LYS A 57 -5.95 11.85 -0.37
C LYS A 57 -5.97 13.00 -1.38
N THR A 58 -5.10 12.96 -2.38
CA THR A 58 -5.09 13.98 -3.45
C THR A 58 -6.36 13.92 -4.28
N ALA A 59 -6.84 12.71 -4.62
CA ALA A 59 -8.09 12.54 -5.36
C ALA A 59 -9.31 13.06 -4.56
N ASP A 60 -9.37 12.79 -3.26
CA ASP A 60 -10.41 13.29 -2.37
C ASP A 60 -10.37 14.82 -2.24
N ALA A 61 -9.19 15.40 -2.03
CA ALA A 61 -9.01 16.85 -1.97
C ALA A 61 -9.40 17.56 -3.29
N MET A 62 -9.14 16.94 -4.45
CA MET A 62 -9.60 17.46 -5.74
C MET A 62 -11.13 17.41 -5.85
N LEU A 63 -11.77 16.33 -5.41
CA LEU A 63 -13.23 16.24 -5.40
C LEU A 63 -13.86 17.28 -4.46
N GLY A 64 -13.30 17.49 -3.28
CA GLY A 64 -13.74 18.52 -2.35
C GLY A 64 -13.66 19.93 -2.95
N LYS A 65 -12.54 20.27 -3.60
CA LYS A 65 -12.39 21.55 -4.31
C LYS A 65 -13.40 21.73 -5.44
N LEU A 66 -13.72 20.67 -6.19
CA LEU A 66 -14.74 20.73 -7.24
C LEU A 66 -16.15 20.95 -6.67
N LEU A 67 -16.44 20.38 -5.49
CA LEU A 67 -17.70 20.57 -4.79
C LEU A 67 -17.84 22.00 -4.23
N ASP A 68 -16.76 22.54 -3.66
CA ASP A 68 -16.70 23.92 -3.16
C ASP A 68 -16.89 24.95 -4.28
N ILE A 69 -16.36 24.72 -5.49
CA ILE A 69 -16.55 25.63 -6.62
C ILE A 69 -18.01 25.69 -7.08
N LYS A 70 -18.77 24.61 -6.89
CA LYS A 70 -20.16 24.50 -7.34
C LYS A 70 -21.17 25.02 -6.31
N THR A 71 -20.77 25.24 -5.07
CA THR A 71 -21.62 25.71 -3.96
C THR A 71 -21.41 27.20 -3.72
#